data_AF-A0A1U7T576-F1
#
_entry.id   AF-A0A1U7T576-F1
#
_cell.length_a   1.000
_cell.length_b   1.000
_cell.length_c   1.000
_cell.angle_alpha   90.00
_cell.angle_beta   90.00
_cell.angle_gamma   90.00
#
_symmetry.space_group_name_H-M   'P 1'
#
loop_
_entity.id
_entity.type
_entity.pdbx_description
1 polymer ?
#
loop_
_entity_poly.entity_id
_entity_poly.type
_entity_poly.pdbx_seq_one_letter_code
_entity_poly.pdbx_strand_id
1 'polypeptide(L)'
;ALLLKYSKKSELWTAQETAVYLGDYLTVKKKGRQRNAFWVHYLHQEEILGRYVGKEYKEQKGLWHHFTDVERQMTAQHYVTEFNKRLYEQNIPTQIFYVPSTILLILEGKTIKGCISVEPYILGEFVKLSNNTKVVKTEYKATEYGLAYGHFSYEFSNHRDVVVDLQGM
;
A
#
# COMPACT_ATOMS: atom_id res chain seq x y z
N ALA A 1 -14.98 -7.05 -12.59
CA ALA A 1 -14.49 -5.96 -11.72
C ALA A 1 -13.63 -5.02 -12.55
N LEU A 2 -13.46 -3.76 -12.13
CA LEU A 2 -12.54 -2.81 -12.76
C LEU A 2 -11.34 -2.60 -11.84
N LEU A 3 -10.15 -2.95 -12.32
CA LEU A 3 -8.87 -2.71 -11.66
C LEU A 3 -8.37 -1.32 -12.01
N LEU A 4 -8.07 -0.53 -10.99
CA LEU A 4 -7.59 0.83 -11.11
C LEU A 4 -6.20 0.95 -10.48
N LYS A 5 -5.25 1.51 -11.23
CA LYS A 5 -3.87 1.73 -10.78
C LYS A 5 -3.53 3.21 -10.89
N TYR A 6 -2.97 3.77 -9.82
CA TYR A 6 -2.50 5.15 -9.79
C TYR A 6 -0.99 5.22 -9.98
N SER A 7 -0.53 6.19 -10.77
CA SER A 7 0.87 6.51 -10.96
C SER A 7 1.14 7.93 -10.46
N LYS A 8 1.93 8.07 -9.39
CA LYS A 8 2.33 9.39 -8.90
C LYS A 8 3.21 10.15 -9.89
N LYS A 9 4.01 9.45 -10.69
CA LYS A 9 4.90 10.07 -11.68
C LYS A 9 4.13 10.82 -12.77
N SER A 10 3.01 10.26 -13.22
CA SER A 10 2.15 10.87 -14.25
C SER A 10 0.92 11.57 -13.68
N GLU A 11 0.63 11.37 -12.38
CA GLU A 11 -0.58 11.81 -11.69
C GLU A 11 -1.89 11.32 -12.34
N LEU A 12 -1.84 10.13 -12.93
CA LEU A 12 -2.97 9.54 -13.66
C LEU A 12 -3.40 8.20 -13.08
N TRP A 13 -4.69 7.95 -13.21
CA TRP A 13 -5.31 6.65 -12.99
C TRP A 13 -5.44 5.91 -14.32
N THR A 14 -5.16 4.61 -14.30
CA THR A 14 -5.42 3.70 -15.41
C THR A 14 -6.45 2.66 -14.97
N ALA A 15 -7.27 2.19 -15.91
CA ALA A 15 -8.35 1.25 -15.65
C ALA A 15 -8.25 0.03 -16.57
N GLN A 16 -8.50 -1.15 -16.02
CA GLN A 16 -8.51 -2.41 -16.77
C GLN A 16 -9.61 -3.33 -16.23
N GLU A 17 -10.39 -3.93 -17.12
CA GLU A 17 -11.36 -4.95 -16.71
C GLU A 17 -10.66 -6.22 -16.22
N THR A 18 -11.21 -6.84 -15.17
CA THR A 18 -10.65 -8.06 -14.60
C THR A 18 -11.73 -8.93 -13.96
N ALA A 19 -11.41 -10.21 -13.77
CA ALA A 19 -12.21 -11.18 -13.04
C ALA A 19 -11.45 -11.61 -11.78
N VAL A 20 -12.14 -11.59 -10.65
CA VAL A 20 -11.57 -11.90 -9.33
C VAL A 20 -12.53 -12.78 -8.54
N TYR A 21 -11.96 -13.65 -7.71
CA TYR A 21 -12.66 -14.34 -6.64
C TYR A 21 -12.25 -13.71 -5.31
N LEU A 22 -13.24 -13.30 -4.51
CA LEU A 22 -13.04 -12.78 -3.16
C LEU A 22 -13.24 -13.95 -2.18
N GLY A 23 -12.16 -14.34 -1.51
CA GLY A 23 -12.14 -15.46 -0.57
C GLY A 23 -12.39 -15.04 0.88
N ASP A 24 -12.07 -15.95 1.79
CA ASP A 24 -12.31 -15.76 3.22
C ASP A 24 -11.49 -14.62 3.84
N TYR A 25 -12.00 -14.08 4.94
CA TYR A 25 -11.28 -13.14 5.78
C TYR A 25 -10.00 -13.77 6.36
N LEU A 26 -8.90 -13.03 6.35
CA LEU A 26 -7.64 -13.50 6.93
C LEU A 26 -7.74 -13.58 8.46
N THR A 27 -7.32 -14.71 9.00
CA THR A 27 -7.10 -14.87 10.44
C THR A 27 -5.73 -14.30 10.80
N VAL A 28 -5.70 -13.06 11.28
CA VAL A 28 -4.47 -12.36 11.68
C VAL A 28 -4.34 -12.25 13.19
N LYS A 29 -3.12 -12.38 13.72
CA LYS A 29 -2.83 -12.20 15.16
C LYS A 29 -3.20 -10.80 15.66
N LYS A 30 -3.03 -9.77 14.82
CA LYS A 30 -3.38 -8.37 15.11
C LYS A 30 -4.34 -7.85 14.04
N LYS A 31 -5.57 -7.53 14.44
CA LYS A 31 -6.58 -6.93 13.55
C LYS A 31 -6.37 -5.42 13.47
N GLY A 32 -6.44 -4.87 12.26
CA GLY A 32 -6.47 -3.43 12.04
C GLY A 32 -7.71 -2.80 12.68
N ARG A 33 -7.60 -1.51 13.06
CA ARG A 33 -8.73 -0.79 13.68
C ARG A 33 -9.88 -0.55 12.70
N GLN A 34 -9.56 -0.08 11.49
CA GLN A 34 -10.55 0.47 10.56
C GLN A 34 -10.96 -0.45 9.41
N ARG A 35 -10.15 -1.46 9.07
CA ARG A 35 -10.34 -2.28 7.86
C ARG A 35 -10.30 -3.77 8.18
N ASN A 36 -11.08 -4.54 7.43
CA ASN A 36 -10.94 -5.98 7.35
C ASN A 36 -9.97 -6.35 6.22
N ALA A 37 -9.40 -7.55 6.30
CA ALA A 37 -8.52 -8.10 5.28
C ALA A 37 -9.05 -9.47 4.87
N PHE A 38 -9.15 -9.75 3.57
CA PHE A 38 -9.61 -11.03 3.02
C PHE A 38 -8.80 -11.40 1.77
N TRP A 39 -8.85 -12.68 1.38
CA TRP A 39 -8.12 -13.16 0.21
C TRP A 39 -8.74 -12.62 -1.09
N VAL A 40 -7.87 -12.23 -2.03
CA VAL A 40 -8.27 -11.90 -3.40
C VAL A 40 -7.48 -12.78 -4.35
N HIS A 41 -8.18 -13.40 -5.28
CA HIS A 41 -7.59 -14.25 -6.32
C HIS A 41 -7.97 -13.67 -7.69
N TYR A 42 -6.98 -13.23 -8.44
CA TYR A 42 -7.19 -12.89 -9.85
C TYR A 42 -7.40 -14.18 -10.64
N LEU A 43 -8.42 -14.19 -11.50
CA LEU A 43 -8.79 -15.36 -12.30
C LEU A 43 -8.14 -15.36 -13.70
N HIS A 44 -7.23 -14.41 -13.97
CA HIS A 44 -6.41 -14.42 -15.18
C HIS A 44 -5.29 -15.46 -15.06
N GLN A 45 -5.07 -16.22 -16.13
CA GLN A 45 -4.20 -17.41 -16.15
C GLN A 45 -2.69 -17.11 -16.02
N GLU A 46 -2.26 -15.85 -16.02
CA GLU A 46 -0.84 -15.48 -15.99
C GLU A 46 -0.26 -15.33 -14.56
N GLU A 47 -1.10 -15.12 -13.54
CA GLU A 47 -0.66 -14.88 -12.14
C GLU A 47 -1.16 -15.96 -11.16
N ILE A 48 -1.16 -17.23 -11.57
CA ILE A 48 -1.74 -18.36 -10.79
C ILE A 48 -1.16 -18.47 -9.36
N LEU A 49 0.06 -17.99 -9.13
CA LEU A 49 0.74 -18.03 -7.82
C LEU A 49 0.68 -16.72 -7.04
N GLY A 50 0.11 -15.65 -7.62
CA GLY A 50 -0.05 -14.37 -6.95
C GLY A 50 -1.08 -14.47 -5.82
N ARG A 51 -0.63 -14.30 -4.57
CA ARG A 51 -1.53 -14.18 -3.41
C ARG A 51 -1.77 -12.70 -3.14
N TYR A 52 -3.03 -12.30 -3.11
CA TYR A 52 -3.41 -10.92 -2.86
C TYR A 52 -4.34 -10.81 -1.66
N VAL A 53 -4.29 -9.67 -1.00
CA VAL A 53 -5.15 -9.30 0.11
C VAL A 53 -6.00 -8.10 -0.28
N GLY A 54 -7.31 -8.29 -0.22
CA GLY A 54 -8.29 -7.21 -0.30
C GLY A 54 -8.48 -6.58 1.07
N LYS A 55 -8.63 -5.26 1.09
CA LYS A 55 -8.95 -4.47 2.28
C LYS A 55 -10.20 -3.64 2.03
N GLU A 56 -11.15 -3.76 2.95
CA GLU A 56 -12.38 -2.97 2.98
C GLU A 56 -12.52 -2.28 4.34
N TYR A 57 -13.20 -1.13 4.37
CA TYR A 57 -13.54 -0.50 5.63
C TYR A 57 -14.63 -1.29 6.37
N LYS A 58 -14.50 -1.38 7.69
CA LYS A 58 -15.52 -2.01 8.54
C LYS A 58 -16.84 -1.24 8.56
N GLU A 59 -16.74 0.07 8.42
CA GLU A 59 -17.88 0.97 8.23
C GLU A 59 -17.95 1.36 6.76
N GLN A 60 -19.16 1.51 6.22
CA GLN A 60 -19.33 1.98 4.86
C GLN A 60 -18.72 3.38 4.71
N LYS A 61 -17.80 3.53 3.74
CA LYS A 61 -17.19 4.80 3.36
C LYS A 61 -17.47 5.07 1.88
N GLY A 62 -17.47 6.35 1.50
CA GLY A 62 -17.53 6.74 0.10
C GLY A 62 -16.28 6.29 -0.67
N LEU A 63 -16.40 6.14 -1.98
CA LEU A 63 -15.32 5.68 -2.88
C LEU A 63 -14.04 6.49 -2.68
N TRP A 64 -14.17 7.81 -2.51
CA TRP A 64 -13.05 8.74 -2.36
C TRP A 64 -12.03 8.29 -1.30
N HIS A 65 -12.47 7.76 -0.16
CA HIS A 65 -11.57 7.31 0.90
C HIS A 65 -10.62 6.20 0.45
N HIS A 66 -11.12 5.25 -0.33
CA HIS A 66 -10.30 4.18 -0.88
C HIS A 66 -9.26 4.72 -1.86
N PHE A 67 -9.68 5.62 -2.76
CA PHE A 67 -8.80 6.22 -3.75
C PHE A 67 -7.69 7.03 -3.07
N THR A 68 -8.03 7.87 -2.08
CA THR A 68 -7.02 8.65 -1.35
C THR A 68 -6.04 7.75 -0.60
N ASP A 69 -6.49 6.63 -0.01
CA ASP A 69 -5.59 5.68 0.65
C ASP A 69 -4.59 5.07 -0.34
N VAL A 70 -5.05 4.70 -1.54
CA VAL A 70 -4.17 4.18 -2.60
C VAL A 70 -3.23 5.25 -3.14
N GLU A 71 -3.71 6.47 -3.41
CA GLU A 71 -2.86 7.58 -3.86
C GLU A 71 -1.73 7.88 -2.86
N ARG A 72 -2.04 7.88 -1.56
CA ARG A 72 -1.03 8.06 -0.50
C ARG A 72 0.01 6.95 -0.52
N GLN A 73 -0.42 5.69 -0.60
CA GLN A 73 0.50 4.55 -0.62
C GLN A 73 1.39 4.55 -1.88
N MET A 74 0.82 4.87 -3.04
CA MET A 74 1.57 4.97 -4.29
C MET A 74 2.48 6.19 -4.34
N THR A 75 2.13 7.29 -3.65
CA THR A 75 3.00 8.45 -3.47
C THR A 75 4.20 8.10 -2.58
N ALA A 76 3.97 7.41 -1.46
CA ALA A 76 5.06 6.89 -0.63
C ALA A 76 5.98 5.95 -1.44
N GLN A 77 5.42 5.04 -2.23
CA GLN A 77 6.20 4.17 -3.10
C GLN A 77 7.04 4.94 -4.13
N HIS A 78 6.51 6.02 -4.70
CA HIS A 78 7.28 6.87 -5.59
C HIS A 78 8.46 7.53 -4.84
N TYR A 79 8.22 8.10 -3.67
CA TYR A 79 9.29 8.73 -2.87
C TYR A 79 10.35 7.73 -2.42
N VAL A 80 9.97 6.50 -2.05
CA VAL A 80 10.96 5.49 -1.63
C VAL A 80 11.86 5.07 -2.80
N THR A 81 11.31 5.08 -4.02
CA THR A 81 12.09 4.80 -5.24
C THR A 81 13.16 5.88 -5.44
N GLU A 82 12.81 7.16 -5.26
CA GLU A 82 13.79 8.26 -5.35
C GLU A 82 14.79 8.24 -4.18
N PHE A 83 14.35 7.87 -2.98
CA PHE A 83 15.22 7.70 -1.81
C PHE A 83 16.26 6.60 -2.05
N ASN A 84 15.86 5.44 -2.56
CA ASN A 84 16.77 4.34 -2.86
C ASN A 84 17.82 4.72 -3.91
N LYS A 85 17.49 5.59 -4.89
CA LYS A 85 18.49 6.13 -5.82
C LYS A 85 19.56 6.94 -5.11
N ARG A 86 19.17 7.79 -4.14
CA ARG A 86 20.11 8.57 -3.33
C ARG A 86 20.99 7.70 -2.43
N LEU A 87 20.44 6.62 -1.89
CA LEU A 87 21.24 5.63 -1.15
C LEU A 87 22.27 4.96 -2.06
N TYR A 88 21.84 4.56 -3.26
CA TYR A 88 22.72 3.95 -4.26
C TYR A 88 23.87 4.90 -4.68
N GLU A 89 23.58 6.18 -4.95
CA GLU A 89 24.58 7.20 -5.27
C GLU A 89 25.62 7.40 -4.15
N GLN A 90 25.24 7.12 -2.90
CA GLN A 90 26.10 7.18 -1.73
C GLN A 90 26.76 5.83 -1.38
N ASN A 91 26.64 4.81 -2.24
CA ASN A 91 27.14 3.45 -2.02
C ASN A 91 26.56 2.78 -0.75
N ILE A 92 25.33 3.13 -0.36
CA ILE A 92 24.62 2.50 0.74
C ILE A 92 23.80 1.33 0.18
N PRO A 93 24.03 0.08 0.61
CA PRO A 93 23.41 -1.11 0.00
C PRO A 93 21.94 -1.33 0.40
N THR A 94 21.44 -0.60 1.40
CA THR A 94 20.08 -0.74 1.93
C THR A 94 19.04 -0.28 0.92
N GLN A 95 17.93 -1.01 0.80
CA GLN A 95 16.77 -0.62 0.00
C GLN A 95 15.49 -0.80 0.80
N ILE A 96 14.58 0.15 0.66
CA ILE A 96 13.24 0.09 1.25
C ILE A 96 12.22 -0.09 0.15
N PHE A 97 11.24 -0.97 0.36
CA PHE A 97 10.17 -1.23 -0.60
C PHE A 97 8.80 -0.98 0.02
N TYR A 98 7.94 -0.32 -0.74
CA TYR A 98 6.52 -0.25 -0.46
C TYR A 98 5.79 -1.23 -1.37
N VAL A 99 4.91 -2.02 -0.77
CA VAL A 99 4.03 -2.90 -1.53
C VAL A 99 3.04 -2.06 -2.34
N PRO A 100 2.88 -2.34 -3.65
CA PRO A 100 1.93 -1.60 -4.47
C PRO A 100 0.50 -1.84 -3.99
N SER A 101 -0.35 -0.83 -4.11
CA SER A 101 -1.78 -0.96 -3.85
C SER A 101 -2.57 -0.51 -5.07
N THR A 102 -3.69 -1.17 -5.29
CA THR A 102 -4.62 -0.89 -6.39
C THR A 102 -6.04 -0.79 -5.85
N ILE A 103 -6.96 -0.26 -6.65
CA ILE A 103 -8.40 -0.29 -6.36
C ILE A 103 -9.05 -1.36 -7.22
N LEU A 104 -9.94 -2.15 -6.62
CA LEU A 104 -10.93 -2.95 -7.33
C LEU A 104 -12.32 -2.37 -7.11
N LEU A 105 -12.95 -1.94 -8.20
CA LEU A 105 -14.39 -1.67 -8.22
C LEU A 105 -15.13 -2.97 -8.57
N ILE A 106 -15.97 -3.43 -7.66
CA ILE A 106 -16.83 -4.59 -7.86
C ILE A 106 -18.07 -4.11 -8.61
N LEU A 107 -18.31 -4.70 -9.77
CA LEU A 107 -19.38 -4.30 -10.69
C LEU A 107 -20.38 -5.43 -10.86
N GLU A 108 -21.66 -5.07 -10.92
CA GLU A 108 -22.75 -5.93 -11.39
C GLU A 108 -23.50 -5.19 -12.49
N GLY A 109 -23.31 -5.64 -13.74
CA GLY A 109 -23.73 -4.87 -14.92
C GLY A 109 -23.09 -3.48 -14.94
N LYS A 110 -23.92 -2.43 -14.93
CA LYS A 110 -23.49 -1.01 -14.95
C LYS A 110 -23.43 -0.38 -13.54
N THR A 111 -23.58 -1.17 -12.48
CA THR A 111 -23.67 -0.66 -11.11
C THR A 111 -22.43 -1.05 -10.29
N ILE A 112 -21.87 -0.08 -9.56
CA ILE A 112 -20.81 -0.33 -8.58
C ILE A 112 -21.44 -0.89 -7.31
N LYS A 113 -21.01 -2.08 -6.89
CA LYS A 113 -21.48 -2.78 -5.69
C LYS A 113 -20.51 -2.70 -4.52
N GLY A 114 -19.23 -2.45 -4.80
CA GLY A 114 -18.20 -2.36 -3.79
C GLY A 114 -16.92 -1.73 -4.30
N CYS A 115 -16.09 -1.29 -3.37
CA CYS A 115 -14.77 -0.73 -3.62
C CYS A 115 -13.83 -1.25 -2.55
N ILE A 116 -12.71 -1.84 -2.97
CA ILE A 116 -11.72 -2.40 -2.07
C ILE A 116 -10.34 -2.00 -2.56
N SER A 117 -9.39 -1.85 -1.64
CA SER A 117 -7.97 -1.75 -2.03
C SER A 117 -7.35 -3.15 -2.04
N VAL A 118 -6.45 -3.42 -2.97
CA VAL A 118 -5.79 -4.72 -3.11
C VAL A 118 -4.30 -4.55 -3.17
N GLU A 119 -3.59 -5.37 -2.40
CA GLU A 119 -2.14 -5.42 -2.32
C GLU A 119 -1.64 -6.87 -2.37
N PRO A 120 -0.42 -7.12 -2.88
CA PRO A 120 0.25 -8.41 -2.72
C PRO A 120 0.32 -8.85 -1.24
N TYR A 121 0.07 -10.13 -1.01
CA TYR A 121 0.27 -10.74 0.30
C TYR A 121 1.77 -10.80 0.64
N ILE A 122 2.11 -10.34 1.83
CA ILE A 122 3.47 -10.43 2.36
C ILE A 122 3.52 -11.48 3.46
N LEU A 123 4.38 -12.47 3.31
CA LEU A 123 4.64 -13.48 4.33
C LEU A 123 5.77 -13.02 5.25
N GLY A 124 5.49 -12.88 6.54
CA GLY A 124 6.49 -12.68 7.58
C GLY A 124 5.94 -12.02 8.83
N GLU A 125 6.82 -11.67 9.76
CA GLU A 125 6.44 -11.00 11.00
C GLU A 125 6.28 -9.49 10.78
N PHE A 126 5.07 -9.00 11.04
CA PHE A 126 4.74 -7.60 10.84
C PHE A 126 5.19 -6.75 12.05
N VAL A 127 6.10 -5.80 11.80
CA VAL A 127 6.62 -4.86 12.78
C VAL A 127 6.22 -3.44 12.40
N LYS A 128 5.66 -2.70 13.37
CA LYS A 128 5.43 -1.25 13.24
C LYS A 128 6.64 -0.52 13.84
N LEU A 129 7.43 0.14 12.98
CA LEU A 129 8.69 0.80 13.34
C LEU A 129 8.44 2.19 13.93
N SER A 130 7.49 2.94 13.36
CA SER A 130 7.08 4.24 13.86
C SER A 130 5.56 4.39 13.87
N ASN A 131 5.04 5.33 14.66
CA ASN A 131 3.65 5.76 14.57
C ASN A 131 3.53 7.26 14.24
N ASN A 132 2.34 7.70 13.82
CA ASN A 132 2.01 9.10 13.54
C ASN A 132 1.94 10.03 14.76
N THR A 133 2.44 9.63 15.95
CA THR A 133 2.39 10.45 17.17
C THR A 133 3.75 10.64 17.82
N LYS A 134 4.31 9.61 18.49
CA LYS A 134 5.55 9.72 19.29
C LYS A 134 6.36 8.42 19.45
N VAL A 135 5.91 7.28 18.92
CA VAL A 135 6.56 5.98 19.18
C VAL A 135 7.51 5.63 18.04
N VAL A 136 8.78 5.45 18.38
CA VAL A 136 9.84 4.97 17.49
C VAL A 136 10.47 3.75 18.15
N LYS A 137 10.48 2.62 17.45
CA LYS A 137 11.16 1.41 17.91
C LYS A 137 12.63 1.45 17.50
N THR A 138 13.49 1.97 18.36
CA THR A 138 14.92 2.12 18.06
C THR A 138 15.70 0.80 18.04
N GLU A 139 15.08 -0.31 18.46
CA GLU A 139 15.67 -1.65 18.48
C GLU A 139 15.97 -2.24 17.09
N TYR A 140 15.37 -1.71 16.02
CA TYR A 140 15.57 -2.19 14.65
C TYR A 140 16.44 -1.22 13.84
N LYS A 141 17.48 -1.74 13.16
CA LYS A 141 18.28 -0.95 12.20
C LYS A 141 17.42 -0.33 11.08
N ALA A 142 16.34 -1.00 10.69
CA ALA A 142 15.37 -0.49 9.72
C ALA A 142 14.73 0.84 10.16
N THR A 143 14.66 1.12 11.46
CA THR A 143 14.10 2.36 12.00
C THR A 143 14.90 3.59 11.60
N GLU A 144 16.23 3.49 11.55
CA GLU A 144 17.09 4.62 11.14
C GLU A 144 16.80 5.02 9.69
N TYR A 145 16.79 4.04 8.77
CA TYR A 145 16.45 4.26 7.37
C TYR A 145 15.01 4.72 7.18
N GLY A 146 14.09 4.23 8.02
CA GLY A 146 12.71 4.70 8.03
C GLY A 146 12.61 6.18 8.40
N LEU A 147 13.27 6.61 9.48
CA LEU A 147 13.29 8.03 9.88
C LEU A 147 13.95 8.91 8.81
N ALA A 148 15.07 8.46 8.25
CA ALA A 148 15.75 9.15 7.16
C ALA A 148 14.84 9.30 5.92
N TYR A 149 14.09 8.25 5.59
CA TYR A 149 13.11 8.28 4.51
C TYR A 149 11.96 9.27 4.80
N GLY A 150 11.45 9.29 6.02
CA GLY A 150 10.43 10.26 6.44
C GLY A 150 10.91 11.71 6.23
N HIS A 151 12.12 12.02 6.70
CA HIS A 151 12.75 13.33 6.46
C HIS A 151 12.97 13.61 4.96
N PHE A 152 13.51 12.64 4.22
CA PHE A 152 13.71 12.76 2.77
C PHE A 152 12.42 13.08 2.03
N SER A 153 11.30 12.44 2.40
CA SER A 153 10.00 12.68 1.74
C SER A 153 9.52 14.12 1.90
N TYR A 154 9.79 14.74 3.06
CA TYR A 154 9.45 16.13 3.33
C TYR A 154 10.27 17.08 2.44
N GLU A 155 11.58 16.91 2.41
CA GLU A 155 12.47 17.71 1.54
C GLU A 155 12.15 17.50 0.05
N PHE A 156 12.01 16.25 -0.37
CA PHE A 156 11.77 15.88 -1.77
C PHE A 156 10.41 16.38 -2.30
N SER A 157 9.39 16.43 -1.45
CA SER A 157 8.06 16.94 -1.81
C SER A 157 7.96 18.47 -1.82
N ASN A 158 9.07 19.16 -1.56
CA ASN A 158 9.14 20.60 -1.28
C ASN A 158 8.25 20.99 -0.08
N HIS A 159 8.44 20.29 1.03
CA HIS A 159 7.80 20.56 2.32
C HIS A 159 6.28 20.36 2.35
N ARG A 160 5.72 19.59 1.41
CA ARG A 160 4.26 19.40 1.28
C ARG A 160 3.77 18.12 1.94
N ASP A 161 4.55 17.05 1.82
CA ASP A 161 4.17 15.71 2.23
C ASP A 161 5.23 15.14 3.17
N VAL A 162 4.80 14.45 4.23
CA VAL A 162 5.69 13.69 5.11
C VAL A 162 5.17 12.27 5.24
N VAL A 163 6.02 11.29 4.90
CA VAL A 163 5.68 9.88 5.02
C VAL A 163 6.03 9.39 6.42
N VAL A 164 5.00 8.98 7.16
CA VAL A 164 5.07 8.47 8.53
C VAL A 164 4.33 7.13 8.62
N ASP A 165 4.16 6.58 9.85
CA ASP A 165 3.54 5.27 10.09
C ASP A 165 4.25 4.14 9.31
N LEU A 166 5.57 4.09 9.45
CA LEU A 166 6.40 3.08 8.80
C LEU A 166 6.18 1.74 9.49
N GLN A 167 5.64 0.80 8.73
CA GLN A 167 5.28 -0.54 9.18
C GLN A 167 5.51 -1.52 8.04
N GLY A 168 6.02 -2.69 8.35
CA GLY A 168 6.45 -3.67 7.36
C GLY A 168 7.11 -4.86 8.02
N MET A 169 8.03 -5.50 7.29
CA MET A 169 8.86 -6.60 7.77
C MET A 169 10.32 -6.18 7.82
#